data_AF-A0A842UZJ1-F1
#
_entry.id   AF-A0A842UZJ1-F1
#
_cell.length_a   1.000
_cell.length_b   1.000
_cell.length_c   1.000
_cell.angle_alpha   90.00
_cell.angle_beta   90.00
_cell.angle_gamma   90.00
#
_symmetry.space_group_name_H-M   'P 1'
#
loop_
_entity.id
_entity.type
_entity.pdbx_description
1 polymer ?
#
loop_
_entity_poly.entity_id
_entity_poly.type
_entity_poly.pdbx_seq_one_letter_code
_entity_poly.pdbx_strand_id
1 'polypeptide(L)'
;MTGDYSRWNMIILVLTLLIAFTACELGRGPDNSGVSDEAAIAELDESLPDPQDVEETGDIMSRAAEQRSMADCESIADPVLKSECIDLVQTRLASDANDISQCEQIENEDNRNRCFDVV
;
A
#
# COMPACT_ATOMS: atom_id res chain seq x y z
N MET A 1 27.23 -12.52 -46.03
CA MET A 1 27.60 -12.72 -44.61
C MET A 1 26.34 -12.57 -43.78
N THR A 2 25.52 -13.61 -43.73
CA THR A 2 24.23 -13.62 -43.00
C THR A 2 24.03 -15.04 -42.46
N GLY A 3 24.83 -15.38 -41.46
CA GLY A 3 24.73 -16.61 -40.69
C GLY A 3 25.11 -16.27 -39.26
N ASP A 4 24.44 -16.89 -38.31
CA ASP A 4 24.70 -16.85 -36.85
C ASP A 4 23.91 -15.88 -35.96
N TYR A 5 22.89 -15.15 -36.44
CA TYR A 5 22.00 -14.41 -35.52
C TYR A 5 21.07 -15.33 -34.69
N SER A 6 20.74 -16.51 -35.18
CA SER A 6 19.78 -17.41 -34.51
C SER A 6 20.34 -18.11 -33.26
N ARG A 7 21.67 -18.31 -33.17
CA ARG A 7 22.28 -18.98 -32.00
C ARG A 7 22.37 -18.06 -30.79
N TRP A 8 22.56 -16.77 -31.00
CA TRP A 8 22.58 -15.78 -29.91
C TRP A 8 21.20 -15.53 -29.32
N ASN A 9 20.14 -15.54 -30.15
CA ASN A 9 18.79 -15.30 -29.68
C ASN A 9 18.29 -16.39 -28.70
N MET A 10 18.70 -17.64 -28.93
CA MET A 10 18.33 -18.74 -28.03
C MET A 10 19.06 -18.66 -26.68
N ILE A 11 20.31 -18.21 -26.68
CA ILE A 11 21.10 -18.01 -25.45
C ILE A 11 20.52 -16.87 -24.62
N ILE A 12 20.11 -15.77 -25.26
CA ILE A 12 19.48 -14.62 -24.59
C ILE A 12 18.16 -15.03 -23.95
N LEU A 13 17.31 -15.80 -24.65
CA LEU A 13 16.04 -16.28 -24.09
C LEU A 13 16.21 -17.19 -22.87
N VAL A 14 17.21 -18.07 -22.88
CA VAL A 14 17.51 -18.96 -21.74
C VAL A 14 18.04 -18.16 -20.55
N LEU A 15 18.92 -17.16 -20.79
CA LEU A 15 19.41 -16.26 -19.73
C LEU A 15 18.27 -15.43 -19.11
N THR A 16 17.35 -14.90 -19.91
CA THR A 16 16.21 -14.14 -19.37
C THR A 16 15.26 -14.99 -18.53
N LEU A 17 15.06 -16.26 -18.89
CA LEU A 17 14.23 -17.18 -18.10
C LEU A 17 14.90 -17.61 -16.79
N LEU A 18 16.22 -17.78 -16.77
CA LEU A 18 16.98 -18.10 -15.54
C LEU A 18 16.96 -16.95 -14.53
N ILE A 19 17.03 -15.69 -14.99
CA ILE A 19 16.95 -14.52 -14.13
C ILE A 19 15.55 -14.41 -13.49
N ALA A 20 14.48 -14.67 -14.25
CA ALA A 20 13.11 -14.65 -13.73
C ALA A 20 12.85 -15.74 -12.68
N PHE A 21 13.47 -16.91 -12.82
CA PHE A 21 13.29 -18.02 -11.87
C PHE A 21 13.97 -17.77 -10.51
N THR A 22 15.07 -17.00 -10.50
CA THR A 22 15.84 -16.75 -9.26
C THR A 22 15.15 -15.75 -8.33
N ALA A 23 14.22 -14.93 -8.84
CA ALA A 23 13.55 -13.89 -8.05
C ALA A 23 12.35 -14.39 -7.20
N CYS A 24 11.92 -15.64 -7.35
CA CYS A 24 10.67 -16.13 -6.72
C CYS A 24 10.86 -16.77 -5.32
N GLU A 25 12.10 -17.06 -4.88
CA GLU A 25 12.36 -17.90 -3.69
C GLU A 25 12.61 -17.13 -2.37
N LEU A 26 12.50 -15.80 -2.34
CA LEU A 26 12.86 -14.99 -1.14
C LEU A 26 11.69 -14.51 -0.26
N GLY A 27 10.47 -15.04 -0.46
CA GLY A 27 9.25 -14.48 0.14
C GLY A 27 8.51 -15.32 1.19
N ARG A 28 9.14 -16.28 1.89
CA ARG A 28 8.46 -17.06 2.95
C ARG A 28 9.05 -16.75 4.32
N GLY A 29 8.55 -15.67 4.93
CA GLY A 29 8.85 -15.29 6.31
C GLY A 29 8.15 -16.20 7.34
N PRO A 30 8.72 -16.32 8.55
CA PRO A 30 8.28 -17.27 9.57
C PRO A 30 6.99 -16.86 10.28
N ASP A 31 6.18 -17.88 10.52
CA ASP A 31 5.04 -18.00 11.41
C ASP A 31 5.38 -17.55 12.84
N ASN A 32 4.81 -16.42 13.25
CA ASN A 32 4.92 -15.90 14.60
C ASN A 32 3.81 -16.50 15.48
N SER A 33 4.07 -17.72 15.98
CA SER A 33 3.28 -18.34 17.04
C SER A 33 3.90 -17.98 18.39
N GLY A 34 3.31 -16.99 19.08
CA GLY A 34 3.71 -16.56 20.42
C GLY A 34 2.48 -16.43 21.32
N VAL A 35 2.26 -17.47 22.13
CA VAL A 35 1.26 -17.60 23.19
C VAL A 35 1.78 -16.96 24.50
N SER A 36 0.83 -16.63 25.40
CA SER A 36 0.99 -16.24 26.82
C SER A 36 1.39 -14.77 27.05
N ASP A 37 0.63 -13.96 27.80
CA ASP A 37 0.00 -14.23 29.10
C ASP A 37 -1.29 -13.42 29.33
N GLU A 38 -2.24 -14.06 30.00
CA GLU A 38 -3.45 -13.49 30.57
C GLU A 38 -3.08 -12.56 31.74
N ALA A 39 -3.08 -11.25 31.49
CA ALA A 39 -3.04 -10.24 32.54
C ALA A 39 -4.43 -9.61 32.70
N ALA A 40 -4.96 -9.70 33.91
CA ALA A 40 -6.22 -9.11 34.32
C ALA A 40 -6.28 -7.61 33.99
N ILE A 41 -7.16 -7.24 33.06
CA ILE A 41 -7.53 -5.85 32.84
C ILE A 41 -8.85 -5.63 33.57
N ALA A 42 -8.81 -4.68 34.50
CA ALA A 42 -9.97 -4.14 35.17
C ALA A 42 -11.00 -3.65 34.14
N GLU A 43 -12.27 -3.79 34.49
CA GLU A 43 -13.45 -3.36 33.75
C GLU A 43 -13.36 -1.86 33.42
N LEU A 44 -12.72 -1.52 32.30
CA LEU A 44 -13.00 -0.31 31.56
C LEU A 44 -14.19 -0.65 30.68
N ASP A 45 -15.31 -0.02 31.02
CA ASP A 45 -16.52 0.13 30.21
C ASP A 45 -16.16 0.82 28.88
N GLU A 46 -15.46 0.08 28.02
CA GLU A 46 -15.26 0.45 26.64
C GLU A 46 -16.54 0.02 25.94
N SER A 47 -17.43 0.98 25.72
CA SER A 47 -18.49 0.86 24.71
C SER A 47 -17.82 0.44 23.42
N LEU A 48 -17.77 -0.87 23.19
CA LEU A 48 -17.36 -1.45 21.93
C LEU A 48 -18.21 -0.77 20.86
N PRO A 49 -17.59 -0.10 19.87
CA PRO A 49 -18.33 0.46 18.76
C PRO A 49 -19.15 -0.66 18.13
N ASP A 50 -20.41 -0.36 17.82
CA ASP A 50 -21.32 -1.32 17.24
C ASP A 50 -20.68 -1.84 15.94
N PRO A 51 -20.52 -3.16 15.75
CA PRO A 51 -19.82 -3.73 14.59
C PRO A 51 -20.41 -3.35 13.23
N GLN A 52 -21.54 -2.63 13.19
CA GLN A 52 -22.14 -2.08 11.98
C GLN A 52 -21.40 -0.85 11.40
N ASP A 53 -20.52 -0.20 12.17
CA ASP A 53 -19.83 1.03 11.71
C ASP A 53 -18.49 0.75 10.96
N VAL A 54 -18.02 -0.50 10.93
CA VAL A 54 -16.71 -0.86 10.37
C VAL A 54 -16.76 -1.05 8.84
N GLU A 55 -17.91 -1.43 8.27
CA GLU A 55 -18.06 -1.54 6.80
C GLU A 55 -18.07 -0.18 6.10
N GLU A 56 -18.50 0.89 6.77
CA GLU A 56 -18.65 2.22 6.14
C GLU A 56 -17.29 2.88 5.82
N THR A 57 -16.25 2.60 6.62
CA THR A 57 -14.97 3.31 6.50
C THR A 57 -14.20 2.95 5.23
N GLY A 58 -14.30 1.70 4.76
CA GLY A 58 -13.66 1.25 3.52
C GLY A 58 -14.24 1.92 2.26
N ASP A 59 -15.55 2.14 2.25
CA ASP A 59 -16.25 2.83 1.15
C ASP A 59 -15.87 4.31 1.11
N ILE A 60 -15.72 4.96 2.27
CA ILE A 60 -15.29 6.36 2.35
C ILE A 60 -13.89 6.54 1.76
N MET A 61 -12.92 5.68 2.08
CA MET A 61 -11.56 5.77 1.53
C MET A 61 -11.54 5.60 0.01
N SER A 62 -12.27 4.61 -0.50
CA SER A 62 -12.33 4.34 -1.94
C SER A 62 -12.93 5.53 -2.68
N ARG A 63 -14.04 6.07 -2.16
CA ARG A 63 -14.70 7.25 -2.72
C ARG A 63 -13.82 8.49 -2.64
N ALA A 64 -13.18 8.73 -1.51
CA ALA A 64 -12.29 9.87 -1.31
C ALA A 64 -11.15 9.86 -2.33
N ALA A 65 -10.51 8.71 -2.55
CA ALA A 65 -9.43 8.54 -3.52
C ALA A 65 -9.89 8.76 -4.97
N GLU A 66 -11.07 8.24 -5.33
CA GLU A 66 -11.63 8.42 -6.68
C GLU A 66 -12.04 9.86 -6.96
N GLN A 67 -12.66 10.52 -5.97
CA GLN A 67 -13.14 11.90 -6.08
C GLN A 67 -12.06 12.94 -5.79
N ARG A 68 -10.91 12.53 -5.25
CA ARG A 68 -9.84 13.40 -4.76
C ARG A 68 -10.35 14.36 -3.69
N SER A 69 -11.30 13.90 -2.88
CA SER A 69 -11.98 14.70 -1.87
C SER A 69 -11.29 14.52 -0.52
N MET A 70 -10.46 15.49 -0.14
CA MET A 70 -9.92 15.59 1.23
C MET A 70 -11.05 15.69 2.26
N ALA A 71 -12.18 16.29 1.89
CA ALA A 71 -13.34 16.47 2.76
C ALA A 71 -14.00 15.13 3.15
N ASP A 72 -13.90 14.10 2.29
CA ASP A 72 -14.44 12.79 2.60
C ASP A 72 -13.60 12.12 3.71
N CYS A 73 -12.28 12.28 3.70
CA CYS A 73 -11.40 11.78 4.75
C CYS A 73 -11.66 12.42 6.12
N GLU A 74 -12.16 13.67 6.17
CA GLU A 74 -12.51 14.35 7.43
C GLU A 74 -13.66 13.67 8.18
N SER A 75 -14.48 12.88 7.50
CA SER A 75 -15.59 12.13 8.11
C SER A 75 -15.14 10.85 8.82
N ILE A 76 -13.90 10.41 8.63
CA ILE A 76 -13.35 9.22 9.27
C ILE A 76 -13.05 9.53 10.74
N ALA A 77 -13.69 8.79 11.65
CA ALA A 77 -13.52 8.97 13.09
C ALA A 77 -12.16 8.51 13.60
N ASP A 78 -11.61 7.44 13.01
CA ASP A 78 -10.30 6.93 13.38
C ASP A 78 -9.18 7.82 12.81
N PRO A 79 -8.29 8.39 13.66
CA PRO A 79 -7.27 9.33 13.21
C PRO A 79 -6.19 8.68 12.34
N VAL A 80 -5.91 7.39 12.53
CA VAL A 80 -4.94 6.64 11.71
C VAL A 80 -5.51 6.44 10.31
N LEU A 81 -6.73 5.92 10.23
CA LEU A 81 -7.43 5.71 8.96
C LEU A 81 -7.69 7.04 8.22
N LYS A 82 -7.96 8.12 8.95
CA LYS A 82 -8.08 9.47 8.39
C LYS A 82 -6.76 9.93 7.76
N SER A 83 -5.64 9.76 8.45
CA SER A 83 -4.31 10.10 7.92
C SER A 83 -3.99 9.30 6.67
N GLU A 84 -4.25 7.98 6.69
CA GLU A 84 -4.03 7.11 5.53
C GLU A 84 -4.90 7.52 4.33
N CYS A 85 -6.16 7.91 4.56
CA CYS A 85 -7.04 8.42 3.52
C CYS A 85 -6.49 9.69 2.88
N ILE A 86 -5.99 10.63 3.68
CA ILE A 86 -5.40 11.89 3.19
C ILE A 86 -4.16 11.59 2.33
N ASP A 87 -3.27 10.72 2.81
CA ASP A 87 -2.06 10.32 2.07
C ASP A 87 -2.41 9.68 0.72
N LEU A 88 -3.45 8.83 0.69
CA LEU A 88 -3.94 8.19 -0.52
C LEU A 88 -4.48 9.21 -1.52
N VAL A 89 -5.28 10.18 -1.07
CA VAL A 89 -5.81 11.26 -1.92
C VAL A 89 -4.68 12.10 -2.49
N GLN A 90 -3.70 12.48 -1.67
CA GLN A 90 -2.53 13.24 -2.11
C GLN A 90 -1.71 12.49 -3.16
N THR A 91 -1.50 11.18 -2.97
CA THR A 91 -0.80 10.34 -3.93
C THR A 91 -1.52 10.31 -5.29
N ARG A 92 -2.86 10.23 -5.28
CA ARG A 92 -3.66 10.28 -6.52
C ARG A 92 -3.57 11.63 -7.21
N LEU A 93 -3.67 12.72 -6.44
CA LEU A 93 -3.51 14.08 -6.96
C LEU A 93 -2.13 14.28 -7.59
N ALA A 94 -1.07 13.82 -6.91
CA ALA A 94 0.30 13.87 -7.41
C ALA A 94 0.43 13.16 -8.76
N SER A 95 -0.08 11.92 -8.85
CA SER A 95 0.02 11.08 -10.05
C SER A 95 -0.76 11.67 -11.23
N ASP A 96 -1.98 12.15 -10.99
CA ASP A 96 -2.80 12.74 -12.04
C ASP A 96 -2.24 14.07 -12.56
N ALA A 97 -1.69 14.90 -11.66
CA ALA A 97 -1.09 16.18 -12.00
C ALA A 97 0.36 16.07 -12.48
N ASN A 98 1.00 14.90 -12.32
CA ASN A 98 2.47 14.73 -12.43
C ASN A 98 3.23 15.76 -11.57
N ASP A 99 2.73 16.01 -10.36
CA ASP A 99 3.23 17.03 -9.45
C ASP A 99 3.83 16.40 -8.18
N ILE A 100 5.15 16.28 -8.19
CA ILE A 100 5.96 15.72 -7.11
C ILE A 100 5.79 16.51 -5.79
N SER A 101 5.45 17.80 -5.85
CA SER A 101 5.25 18.61 -4.65
C SER A 101 4.04 18.18 -3.80
N GLN A 102 3.10 17.44 -4.39
CA GLN A 102 2.00 16.84 -3.65
C GLN A 102 2.48 15.69 -2.76
N CYS A 103 3.47 14.91 -3.21
CA CYS A 103 4.05 13.84 -2.39
C CYS A 103 4.77 14.39 -1.15
N GLU A 104 5.37 15.59 -1.22
CA GLU A 104 6.05 16.21 -0.08
C GLU A 104 5.10 16.55 1.08
N GLN A 105 3.79 16.66 0.81
CA GLN A 105 2.76 16.93 1.82
C GLN A 105 2.32 15.68 2.59
N ILE A 106 2.75 14.49 2.15
CA ILE A 106 2.42 13.23 2.81
C ILE A 106 3.26 13.09 4.09
N GLU A 107 2.59 12.93 5.23
CA GLU A 107 3.24 12.86 6.54
C GLU A 107 3.95 11.52 6.74
N ASN A 108 3.34 10.43 6.30
CA ASN A 108 3.92 9.09 6.41
C ASN A 108 5.05 8.92 5.38
N GLU A 109 6.26 8.67 5.87
CA GLU A 109 7.45 8.56 5.01
C GLU A 109 7.37 7.41 4.00
N ASP A 110 6.80 6.27 4.37
CA ASP A 110 6.64 5.12 3.48
C ASP A 110 5.65 5.44 2.35
N ASN A 111 4.51 6.06 2.68
CA ASN A 111 3.53 6.51 1.69
C ASN A 111 4.10 7.59 0.77
N ARG A 112 4.88 8.52 1.33
CA ARG A 112 5.54 9.57 0.55
C ARG A 112 6.53 8.98 -0.45
N ASN A 113 7.37 8.04 -0.02
CA ASN A 113 8.32 7.37 -0.90
C ASN A 113 7.59 6.60 -2.02
N ARG A 114 6.51 5.90 -1.67
CA ARG A 114 5.65 5.24 -2.67
C ARG A 114 4.98 6.22 -3.64
N CYS A 115 4.64 7.42 -3.17
CA CYS A 115 4.12 8.48 -4.04
C CYS A 115 5.14 8.89 -5.09
N PHE A 116 6.41 9.09 -4.71
CA PHE A 116 7.48 9.39 -5.66
C PHE A 116 7.74 8.27 -6.68
N ASP A 117 7.43 7.02 -6.35
CA ASP A 117 7.59 5.88 -7.29
C ASP A 117 6.50 5.84 -8.39
N VAL A 118 5.35 6.46 -8.16
CA VAL A 118 4.17 6.39 -9.05
C VAL A 118 3.87 7.69 -9.82
N VAL A 119 4.56 8.79 -9.47
CA VAL A 119 4.50 10.10 -10.15
C VAL A 119 5.61 10.19 -11.18
#